data_AF-A0A2A5JLX4-F1
#
_entry.id   AF-A0A2A5JLX4-F1
#
_cell.length_a   1.000
_cell.length_b   1.000
_cell.length_c   1.000
_cell.angle_alpha   90.00
_cell.angle_beta   90.00
_cell.angle_gamma   90.00
#
_symmetry.space_group_name_H-M   'P 1'
#
loop_
_entity.id
_entity.type
_entity.pdbx_description
1 polymer ?
#
loop_
_entity_poly.entity_id
_entity_poly.type
_entity_poly.pdbx_seq_one_letter_code
_entity_poly.pdbx_strand_id
1 'polypeptide(L)'
;MVTVEGLRKLVLDELECYQKDINGGEYNTANRFYKTISSDTVVHHDEVHCVEIIAEYLKPRLEKHSVNLETEDQTKDQNRIDLSASKIINGQRKLLVIEAKGQWHKEIYTAINSQLVERYTIHPDACEQGIYVVIWFGPNEKVAGLKRHNINSSQELKDELTKSLPENLKTFIDIFVLDVSKSSK
;
A
#
# COMPACT_ATOMS: atom_id res chain seq x y z
N MET A 1 21.63 12.35 7.45
CA MET A 1 20.64 13.27 6.87
C MET A 1 19.38 12.50 6.60
N VAL A 2 18.20 13.03 6.94
CA VAL A 2 16.93 12.41 6.52
C VAL A 2 16.79 12.67 5.02
N THR A 3 16.72 11.61 4.21
CA THR A 3 16.47 11.67 2.76
C THR A 3 15.05 11.19 2.48
N VAL A 4 14.54 11.38 1.26
CA VAL A 4 13.23 10.82 0.89
C VAL A 4 13.27 9.29 0.85
N GLU A 5 14.41 8.70 0.47
CA GLU A 5 14.67 7.27 0.64
C GLU A 5 14.58 6.85 2.13
N GLY A 6 15.12 7.66 3.04
CA GLY A 6 14.96 7.43 4.48
C GLY A 6 13.50 7.51 4.95
N LEU A 7 12.70 8.39 4.36
CA LEU A 7 11.25 8.46 4.60
C LEU A 7 10.54 7.20 4.06
N ARG A 8 10.89 6.74 2.85
CA ARG A 8 10.40 5.48 2.28
C ARG A 8 10.72 4.30 3.17
N LYS A 9 11.97 4.19 3.63
CA LYS A 9 12.39 3.14 4.55
C LYS A 9 11.61 3.16 5.87
N LEU A 10 11.41 4.34 6.45
CA LEU A 10 10.60 4.49 7.67
C LEU A 10 9.17 3.96 7.47
N VAL A 11 8.51 4.31 6.36
CA VAL A 11 7.15 3.83 6.10
C VAL A 11 7.13 2.31 5.87
N LEU A 12 8.12 1.76 5.16
CA LEU A 12 8.26 0.31 4.98
C LEU A 12 8.46 -0.41 6.31
N ASP A 13 9.32 0.12 7.19
CA ASP A 13 9.56 -0.45 8.52
C ASP A 13 8.26 -0.47 9.35
N GLU A 14 7.43 0.57 9.25
CA GLU A 14 6.10 0.59 9.91
C GLU A 14 5.10 -0.37 9.27
N LEU A 15 5.10 -0.54 7.94
CA LEU A 15 4.28 -1.56 7.25
C LEU A 15 4.71 -2.98 7.63
N GLU A 16 6.01 -3.23 7.80
CA GLU A 16 6.51 -4.51 8.32
C GLU A 16 6.08 -4.75 9.77
N CYS A 17 6.09 -3.71 10.61
CA CYS A 17 5.50 -3.79 11.94
C CYS A 17 4.00 -4.10 11.86
N TYR A 18 3.28 -3.52 10.89
CA TYR A 18 1.86 -3.78 10.73
C TYR A 18 1.59 -5.23 10.35
N GLN A 19 2.40 -5.77 9.44
CA GLN A 19 2.32 -7.18 9.07
C GLN A 19 2.55 -8.11 10.27
N LYS A 20 3.50 -7.77 11.16
CA LYS A 20 3.73 -8.53 12.40
C LYS A 20 2.53 -8.46 13.35
N ASP A 21 1.94 -7.27 13.51
CA ASP A 21 0.75 -7.07 14.34
C ASP A 21 -0.48 -7.80 13.77
N ILE A 22 -0.57 -7.93 12.44
CA ILE A 22 -1.62 -8.71 11.76
C ILE A 22 -1.41 -10.21 11.97
N ASN A 23 -0.17 -10.69 11.88
CA ASN A 23 0.15 -12.12 11.98
C ASN A 23 0.15 -12.65 13.41
N GLY A 24 0.59 -11.84 14.38
CA GLY A 24 0.88 -12.29 15.75
C GLY A 24 0.32 -11.41 16.86
N GLY A 25 -0.47 -10.39 16.54
CA GLY A 25 -1.09 -9.53 17.54
C GLY A 25 -2.09 -10.27 18.43
N GLU A 26 -2.25 -9.78 19.67
CA GLU A 26 -3.28 -10.28 20.60
C GLU A 26 -4.71 -10.05 20.06
N TYR A 27 -4.86 -9.08 19.17
CA TYR A 27 -6.10 -8.74 18.50
C TYR A 27 -6.14 -9.36 17.10
N ASN A 28 -7.34 -9.74 16.65
CA ASN A 28 -7.55 -10.23 15.29
C ASN A 28 -7.55 -9.07 14.28
N THR A 29 -6.41 -8.41 14.14
CA THR A 29 -6.22 -7.18 13.36
C THR A 29 -6.62 -7.36 11.89
N ALA A 30 -6.38 -8.55 11.33
CA ALA A 30 -6.83 -8.92 9.99
C ALA A 30 -8.34 -8.71 9.79
N ASN A 31 -9.18 -8.94 10.82
CA ASN A 31 -10.63 -8.78 10.71
C ASN A 31 -11.07 -7.37 10.35
N ARG A 32 -10.26 -6.34 10.63
CA ARG A 32 -10.59 -4.95 10.27
C ARG A 32 -10.76 -4.78 8.76
N PHE A 33 -10.06 -5.60 7.96
CA PHE A 33 -10.14 -5.59 6.50
C PHE A 33 -11.35 -6.35 5.94
N TYR A 34 -12.24 -6.86 6.80
CA TYR A 34 -13.41 -7.62 6.40
C TYR A 34 -14.69 -7.06 7.02
N LYS A 35 -15.80 -7.18 6.28
CA LYS A 35 -17.15 -6.88 6.75
C LYS A 35 -18.05 -8.10 6.67
N THR A 36 -18.88 -8.27 7.70
CA THR A 36 -19.94 -9.28 7.74
C THR A 36 -21.17 -8.72 7.05
N ILE A 37 -21.63 -9.37 5.98
CA ILE A 37 -22.85 -8.98 5.25
C ILE A 37 -24.05 -9.81 5.72
N SER A 38 -23.81 -11.04 6.19
CA SER A 38 -24.81 -11.89 6.86
C SER A 38 -24.11 -12.85 7.84
N SER A 39 -24.87 -13.62 8.62
CA SER A 39 -24.35 -14.59 9.59
C SER A 39 -23.25 -15.50 9.03
N ASP A 40 -23.37 -15.86 7.75
CA ASP A 40 -22.49 -16.83 7.09
C ASP A 40 -21.65 -16.21 5.96
N THR A 41 -21.72 -14.89 5.77
CA THR A 41 -21.03 -14.20 4.67
C THR A 41 -20.15 -13.07 5.20
N VAL A 42 -18.83 -13.30 5.10
CA VAL A 42 -17.79 -12.30 5.38
C VAL A 42 -17.07 -12.01 4.08
N VAL A 43 -16.94 -10.74 3.72
CA VAL A 43 -16.22 -10.29 2.52
C VAL A 43 -15.17 -9.26 2.89
N HIS A 44 -14.19 -9.05 2.03
CA HIS A 44 -13.22 -7.97 2.20
C HIS A 44 -13.89 -6.59 2.05
N HIS A 45 -13.30 -5.57 2.66
CA HIS A 45 -13.61 -4.17 2.39
C HIS A 45 -13.18 -3.76 0.97
N ASP A 46 -13.74 -2.67 0.44
CA ASP A 46 -13.23 -2.08 -0.80
C ASP A 46 -11.86 -1.39 -0.56
N GLU A 47 -11.22 -0.93 -1.64
CA GLU A 47 -9.88 -0.34 -1.57
C GLU A 47 -9.85 0.91 -0.68
N VAL A 48 -10.88 1.77 -0.77
CA VAL A 48 -10.95 3.03 0.00
C VAL A 48 -10.93 2.73 1.50
N HIS A 49 -11.79 1.83 1.97
CA HIS A 49 -11.82 1.47 3.39
C HIS A 49 -10.53 0.76 3.83
N CYS A 50 -9.93 -0.08 2.97
CA CYS A 50 -8.66 -0.72 3.30
C CYS A 50 -7.52 0.30 3.44
N VAL A 51 -7.50 1.34 2.61
CA VAL A 51 -6.55 2.46 2.69
C VAL A 51 -6.73 3.25 3.98
N GLU A 52 -7.96 3.57 4.37
CA GLU A 52 -8.26 4.23 5.64
C GLU A 52 -7.73 3.43 6.83
N ILE A 53 -7.92 2.11 6.84
CA ILE A 53 -7.40 1.21 7.89
C ILE A 53 -5.87 1.27 7.97
N ILE A 54 -5.19 1.27 6.83
CA ILE A 54 -3.72 1.41 6.78
C ILE A 54 -3.29 2.80 7.26
N ALA A 55 -3.99 3.85 6.86
CA ALA A 55 -3.71 5.23 7.26
C ALA A 55 -3.84 5.42 8.78
N GLU A 56 -4.91 4.90 9.37
CA GLU A 56 -5.14 4.94 10.81
C GLU A 56 -4.02 4.25 11.61
N TYR A 57 -3.45 3.18 11.06
CA TYR A 57 -2.28 2.54 11.67
C TYR A 57 -1.02 3.40 11.54
N LEU A 58 -0.70 3.83 10.31
CA LEU A 58 0.55 4.52 10.01
C LEU A 58 0.61 5.93 10.62
N LYS A 59 -0.48 6.69 10.61
CA LYS A 59 -0.51 8.10 11.00
C LYS A 59 0.10 8.37 12.39
N PRO A 60 -0.37 7.78 13.49
CA PRO A 60 0.20 8.04 14.82
C PRO A 60 1.64 7.54 14.98
N ARG A 61 2.11 6.60 14.13
CA ARG A 61 3.49 6.11 14.14
C ARG A 61 4.42 7.09 13.41
N LEU A 62 4.01 7.56 12.25
CA LEU A 62 4.74 8.53 11.43
C LEU A 62 4.79 9.91 12.09
N GLU A 63 3.73 10.34 12.77
CA GLU A 63 3.69 11.62 13.50
C GLU A 63 4.78 11.72 14.58
N LYS A 64 5.16 10.60 15.22
CA LYS A 64 6.28 10.54 16.19
C LYS A 64 7.63 10.91 15.56
N HIS A 65 7.75 10.74 14.25
CA HIS A 65 8.92 11.11 13.46
C HIS A 65 8.77 12.47 12.76
N SER A 66 7.76 13.27 13.15
CA SER A 66 7.40 14.52 12.48
C SER A 66 7.14 14.34 10.98
N VAL A 67 6.57 13.18 10.61
CA VAL A 67 6.07 12.90 9.27
C VAL A 67 4.56 13.09 9.32
N ASN A 68 4.04 13.90 8.41
CA ASN A 68 2.61 14.08 8.23
C ASN A 68 2.10 13.06 7.20
N LEU A 69 1.00 12.37 7.49
CA LEU A 69 0.33 11.45 6.59
C LEU A 69 -1.05 12.01 6.20
N GLU A 70 -1.27 12.17 4.91
CA GLU A 70 -2.53 12.67 4.34
C GLU A 70 -3.18 11.56 3.49
N THR A 71 -4.49 11.41 3.63
CA THR A 71 -5.35 10.69 2.68
C THR A 71 -5.85 11.74 1.69
N GLU A 72 -5.65 11.55 0.38
CA GLU A 72 -6.08 12.54 -0.60
C GLU A 72 -7.53 12.27 -1.05
N ASP A 73 -8.44 13.19 -0.73
CA ASP A 73 -9.87 13.06 -1.06
C ASP A 73 -10.15 13.26 -2.56
N GLN A 74 -11.02 12.41 -3.09
CA GLN A 74 -11.43 12.40 -4.49
C GLN A 74 -12.15 13.69 -4.87
N THR A 75 -11.49 14.57 -5.61
CA THR A 75 -12.16 15.60 -6.40
C THR A 75 -12.11 15.25 -7.89
N LYS A 76 -13.12 15.74 -8.61
CA LYS A 76 -13.69 15.20 -9.86
C LYS A 76 -12.77 15.03 -11.07
N ASP A 77 -11.50 15.44 -11.02
CA ASP A 77 -10.57 15.35 -12.14
C ASP A 77 -9.29 14.62 -11.72
N GLN A 78 -9.24 13.36 -12.13
CA GLN A 78 -8.07 12.50 -12.37
C GLN A 78 -6.70 13.00 -11.87
N ASN A 79 -6.39 12.75 -10.60
CA ASN A 79 -5.04 12.38 -10.15
C ASN A 79 -5.06 11.86 -8.71
N ARG A 80 -5.22 10.53 -8.56
CA ARG A 80 -5.60 9.89 -7.29
C ARG A 80 -4.36 9.38 -6.57
N ILE A 81 -3.90 9.96 -5.47
CA ILE A 81 -2.93 9.28 -4.59
C ILE A 81 -3.71 8.68 -3.42
N ASP A 82 -3.50 7.40 -3.10
CA ASP A 82 -4.19 6.78 -1.97
C ASP A 82 -3.69 7.35 -0.62
N LEU A 83 -2.37 7.48 -0.45
CA LEU A 83 -1.75 8.11 0.73
C LEU A 83 -0.49 8.90 0.37
N SER A 84 -0.26 10.02 1.05
CA SER A 84 0.98 10.78 0.90
C SER A 84 1.63 11.08 2.26
N ALA A 85 2.91 10.72 2.38
CA ALA A 85 3.71 10.97 3.56
C ALA A 85 4.67 12.12 3.29
N SER A 86 4.65 13.17 4.11
CA SER A 86 5.47 14.36 3.91
C SER A 86 6.27 14.77 5.12
N LYS A 87 7.47 15.32 4.88
CA LYS A 87 8.36 15.84 5.92
C LYS A 87 9.17 17.02 5.41
N ILE A 88 9.42 18.00 6.28
CA ILE A 88 10.33 19.10 5.98
C ILE A 88 11.77 18.60 6.15
N ILE A 89 12.55 18.68 5.08
CA ILE A 89 13.96 18.29 5.01
C ILE A 89 14.73 19.45 4.39
N ASN A 90 15.73 19.98 5.10
CA ASN A 90 16.54 21.14 4.66
C ASN A 90 15.69 22.34 4.21
N GLY A 91 14.59 22.63 4.93
CA GLY A 91 13.70 23.74 4.62
C GLY A 91 12.76 23.52 3.43
N GLN A 92 12.77 22.34 2.82
CA GLN A 92 11.86 21.97 1.73
C GLN A 92 10.92 20.86 2.17
N ARG A 93 9.64 20.95 1.78
CA ARG A 93 8.73 19.81 1.89
C ARG A 93 9.21 18.71 0.95
N LYS A 94 9.25 17.48 1.46
CA LYS A 94 9.51 16.29 0.67
C LYS A 94 8.32 15.36 0.82
N LEU A 95 7.86 14.83 -0.31
CA LEU A 95 6.67 13.99 -0.40
C LEU A 95 7.08 12.59 -0.86
N LEU A 96 6.56 11.58 -0.17
CA LEU A 96 6.58 10.18 -0.55
C LEU A 96 5.15 9.78 -0.93
N VAL A 97 4.99 9.25 -2.14
CA VAL A 97 3.72 8.76 -2.65
C VAL A 97 3.54 7.29 -2.26
N ILE A 98 2.38 6.94 -1.74
CA ILE A 98 2.02 5.57 -1.41
C ILE A 98 0.72 5.26 -2.17
N GLU A 99 0.79 4.27 -3.06
CA GLU A 99 -0.36 3.79 -3.81
C GLU A 99 -0.74 2.40 -3.31
N ALA A 100 -2.03 2.17 -3.09
CA ALA A 100 -2.54 0.93 -2.54
C ALA A 100 -3.60 0.31 -3.46
N LYS A 101 -3.50 -0.99 -3.72
CA LYS A 101 -4.52 -1.74 -4.46
C LYS A 101 -4.91 -3.01 -3.76
N GLY A 102 -6.16 -3.40 -3.90
CA GLY A 102 -6.56 -4.77 -3.60
C GLY A 102 -5.99 -5.72 -4.64
N GLN A 103 -5.60 -6.94 -4.25
CA GLN A 103 -5.11 -7.94 -5.22
C GLN A 103 -6.08 -8.17 -6.41
N TRP A 104 -7.38 -7.97 -6.21
CA TRP A 104 -8.41 -8.14 -7.24
C TRP A 104 -8.42 -7.04 -8.29
N HIS A 105 -7.74 -5.90 -8.06
CA HIS A 105 -7.77 -4.76 -8.96
C HIS A 105 -7.12 -5.11 -10.31
N LYS A 106 -7.81 -4.86 -11.42
CA LYS A 106 -7.39 -5.30 -12.77
C LYS A 106 -6.03 -4.75 -13.20
N GLU A 107 -5.64 -3.62 -12.64
CA GLU A 107 -4.46 -2.86 -13.04
C GLU A 107 -3.26 -3.07 -12.10
N ILE A 108 -3.24 -4.05 -11.19
CA ILE A 108 -2.12 -4.17 -10.23
C ILE A 108 -0.73 -4.26 -10.89
N TYR A 109 -0.62 -4.78 -12.11
CA TYR A 109 0.65 -4.83 -12.85
C TYR A 109 0.95 -3.54 -13.61
N THR A 110 -0.07 -2.84 -14.11
CA THR A 110 0.10 -1.65 -14.94
C THR A 110 0.16 -0.37 -14.11
N ALA A 111 -0.53 -0.32 -12.97
CA ALA A 111 -0.66 0.85 -12.11
C ALA A 111 0.67 1.31 -11.54
N ILE A 112 1.62 0.40 -11.31
CA ILE A 112 2.96 0.75 -10.83
C ILE A 112 3.68 1.65 -11.83
N ASN A 113 3.54 1.36 -13.13
CA ASN A 113 4.20 2.11 -14.19
C ASN A 113 3.40 3.33 -14.64
N SER A 114 2.07 3.20 -14.81
CA SER A 114 1.26 4.31 -15.29
C SER A 114 1.00 5.33 -14.20
N GLN A 115 0.60 4.90 -13.01
CA GLN A 115 0.08 5.83 -12.01
C GLN A 115 1.19 6.45 -11.17
N LEU A 116 2.19 5.69 -10.68
CA LEU A 116 3.26 6.30 -9.87
C LEU A 116 4.16 7.23 -10.69
N VAL A 117 4.52 6.85 -11.92
CA VAL A 117 5.40 7.65 -12.79
C VAL A 117 4.70 8.94 -13.27
N GLU A 118 3.43 8.85 -13.65
CA GLU A 118 2.63 10.03 -14.03
C GLU A 118 2.53 11.04 -12.87
N ARG A 119 2.41 10.55 -11.64
CA ARG A 119 2.28 11.40 -10.46
C ARG A 119 3.58 12.09 -10.03
N TYR A 120 4.74 11.47 -10.25
CA TYR A 120 6.02 12.15 -10.06
C TYR A 120 6.17 13.37 -10.96
N THR A 121 5.56 13.34 -12.14
CA THR A 121 5.58 14.46 -13.09
C THR A 121 4.71 15.63 -12.61
N ILE A 122 3.71 15.37 -11.75
CA ILE A 122 2.67 16.34 -11.38
C ILE A 122 2.92 16.96 -10.00
N HIS A 123 3.63 16.29 -9.10
CA HIS A 123 3.97 16.82 -7.77
C HIS A 123 5.44 17.24 -7.69
N PRO A 124 5.77 18.55 -7.71
CA PRO A 124 7.16 19.03 -7.65
C PRO A 124 7.93 18.60 -6.39
N ASP A 125 7.21 18.29 -5.30
CA ASP A 125 7.77 17.81 -4.03
C ASP A 125 7.97 16.29 -4.00
N ALA A 126 7.38 15.55 -4.96
CA ALA A 126 7.56 14.11 -5.08
C ALA A 126 8.95 13.83 -5.64
N CYS A 127 9.81 13.22 -4.82
CA CYS A 127 11.22 13.04 -5.17
C CYS A 127 11.46 11.74 -5.95
N GLU A 128 10.55 11.41 -6.86
CA GLU A 128 10.52 10.16 -7.65
C GLU A 128 10.43 8.87 -6.81
N GLN A 129 10.23 8.97 -5.49
CA GLN A 129 10.18 7.85 -4.56
C GLN A 129 8.74 7.44 -4.27
N GLY A 130 8.48 6.15 -4.11
CA GLY A 130 7.15 5.67 -3.74
C GLY A 130 7.11 4.28 -3.14
N ILE A 131 5.94 3.94 -2.61
CA ILE A 131 5.62 2.59 -2.14
C ILE A 131 4.36 2.14 -2.85
N TYR A 132 4.43 0.97 -3.47
CA TYR A 132 3.28 0.30 -4.04
C TYR A 132 2.82 -0.81 -3.10
N VAL A 133 1.69 -0.59 -2.44
CA VAL A 133 1.08 -1.54 -1.51
C VAL A 133 0.04 -2.38 -2.25
N VAL A 134 0.14 -3.70 -2.15
CA VAL A 134 -0.95 -4.60 -2.56
C VAL A 134 -1.49 -5.33 -1.35
N ILE A 135 -2.81 -5.29 -1.18
CA ILE A 135 -3.49 -5.89 -0.05
C ILE A 135 -3.93 -7.30 -0.45
N TRP A 136 -3.35 -8.29 0.21
CA TRP A 136 -3.52 -9.72 -0.07
C TRP A 136 -4.49 -10.35 0.92
N PHE A 137 -5.59 -10.88 0.39
CA PHE A 137 -6.69 -11.52 1.11
C PHE A 137 -6.64 -13.05 1.02
N GLY A 138 -5.70 -13.59 0.25
CA GLY A 138 -5.48 -15.03 0.12
C GLY A 138 -5.65 -15.54 -1.31
N PRO A 139 -5.30 -16.81 -1.53
CA PRO A 139 -5.23 -17.41 -2.87
C PRO A 139 -6.60 -17.65 -3.52
N ASN A 140 -7.68 -17.54 -2.74
CA ASN A 140 -9.05 -17.74 -3.24
C ASN A 140 -9.69 -16.44 -3.76
N GLU A 141 -9.08 -15.29 -3.46
CA GLU A 141 -9.52 -14.00 -3.98
C GLU A 141 -8.88 -13.74 -5.34
N LYS A 142 -9.54 -12.98 -6.21
CA LYS A 142 -9.00 -12.69 -7.55
C LYS A 142 -7.63 -12.03 -7.47
N VAL A 143 -6.81 -12.26 -8.49
CA VAL A 143 -5.61 -11.47 -8.75
C VAL A 143 -5.73 -10.80 -10.11
N ALA A 144 -5.53 -9.49 -10.20
CA ALA A 144 -5.68 -8.74 -11.45
C ALA A 144 -7.02 -8.97 -12.16
N GLY A 145 -8.09 -9.14 -11.38
CA GLY A 145 -9.43 -9.47 -11.87
C GLY A 145 -9.61 -10.93 -12.34
N LEU A 146 -8.56 -11.75 -12.32
CA LEU A 146 -8.60 -13.16 -12.70
C LEU A 146 -8.96 -14.02 -11.49
N LYS A 147 -9.97 -14.89 -11.64
CA LYS A 147 -10.33 -15.91 -10.63
C LYS A 147 -9.41 -17.13 -10.64
N ARG A 148 -8.77 -17.40 -11.78
CA ARG A 148 -7.85 -18.53 -11.95
C ARG A 148 -6.45 -17.94 -12.13
N HIS A 149 -5.65 -18.00 -11.08
CA HIS A 149 -4.24 -17.62 -11.05
C HIS A 149 -3.47 -18.71 -10.28
N ASN A 150 -2.14 -18.70 -10.39
CA ASN A 150 -1.26 -19.67 -9.73
C ASN A 150 -0.48 -19.05 -8.55
N ILE A 151 -0.96 -17.92 -8.03
CA ILE A 151 -0.37 -17.22 -6.90
C ILE A 151 -1.00 -17.72 -5.60
N ASN A 152 -0.21 -18.34 -4.74
CA ASN A 152 -0.64 -19.01 -3.52
C ASN A 152 -0.30 -18.24 -2.25
N SER A 153 0.57 -17.23 -2.35
CA SER A 153 1.01 -16.44 -1.20
C SER A 153 1.24 -14.98 -1.55
N SER A 154 1.21 -14.13 -0.51
CA SER A 154 1.60 -12.72 -0.58
C SER A 154 3.03 -12.54 -1.11
N GLN A 155 3.95 -13.45 -0.75
CA GLN A 155 5.33 -13.43 -1.24
C GLN A 155 5.41 -13.75 -2.73
N GLU A 156 4.67 -14.75 -3.23
CA GLU A 156 4.62 -15.05 -4.67
C GLU A 156 4.10 -13.84 -5.47
N LEU A 157 3.06 -13.17 -4.97
CA LEU A 157 2.55 -11.95 -5.59
C LEU A 157 3.60 -10.83 -5.61
N LYS A 158 4.31 -10.63 -4.49
CA LYS A 158 5.38 -9.64 -4.39
C LYS A 158 6.48 -9.91 -5.42
N ASP A 159 6.90 -11.16 -5.55
CA ASP A 159 7.96 -11.56 -6.48
C ASP A 159 7.52 -11.33 -7.94
N GLU A 160 6.27 -11.63 -8.26
CA GLU A 160 5.71 -11.43 -9.60
C GLU A 160 5.61 -9.94 -9.97
N LEU A 161 5.08 -9.12 -9.07
CA LEU A 161 5.02 -7.67 -9.26
C LEU A 161 6.42 -7.06 -9.39
N THR A 162 7.37 -7.51 -8.56
CA THR A 162 8.77 -7.05 -8.62
C THR A 162 9.45 -7.40 -9.94
N LYS A 163 9.14 -8.57 -10.53
CA LYS A 163 9.63 -8.96 -11.86
C LYS A 163 9.05 -8.10 -12.98
N SER A 164 7.82 -7.61 -12.80
CA SER A 164 7.16 -6.73 -13.77
C SER A 164 7.65 -5.27 -13.72
N LEU A 165 8.38 -4.89 -12.67
CA LEU A 165 8.90 -3.54 -12.48
C LEU A 165 10.15 -3.32 -13.36
N PRO A 166 10.20 -2.24 -14.17
CA PRO A 166 11.41 -1.84 -14.87
C PRO A 166 12.59 -1.59 -13.93
N GLU A 167 13.80 -2.00 -14.32
CA GLU A 167 15.02 -1.90 -13.49
C GLU A 167 15.29 -0.47 -13.00
N ASN A 168 15.02 0.54 -13.83
CA ASN A 168 15.22 1.94 -13.47
C ASN A 168 14.28 2.42 -12.36
N LEU A 169 13.13 1.76 -12.14
CA LEU A 169 12.17 2.12 -11.11
C LEU A 169 12.39 1.37 -9.80
N LYS A 170 13.06 0.20 -9.82
CA LYS A 170 13.33 -0.60 -8.60
C LYS A 170 14.12 0.16 -7.53
N THR A 171 14.93 1.13 -7.93
CA THR A 171 15.70 1.96 -6.99
C THR A 171 14.81 2.97 -6.25
N PHE A 172 13.64 3.33 -6.80
CA PHE A 172 12.80 4.42 -6.29
C PHE A 172 11.43 3.97 -5.78
N ILE A 173 10.95 2.82 -6.24
CA ILE A 173 9.67 2.23 -5.84
C ILE A 173 9.92 0.92 -5.13
N ASP A 174 9.41 0.81 -3.90
CA ASP A 174 9.30 -0.47 -3.20
C ASP A 174 7.90 -1.05 -3.33
N ILE A 175 7.82 -2.36 -3.56
CA ILE A 175 6.55 -3.09 -3.52
C ILE A 175 6.41 -3.76 -2.15
N PHE A 176 5.30 -3.50 -1.49
CA PHE A 176 4.92 -4.13 -0.24
C PHE A 176 3.61 -4.88 -0.42
N VAL A 177 3.57 -6.18 -0.10
CA VAL A 177 2.33 -6.95 -0.11
C VAL A 177 1.88 -7.16 1.33
N LEU A 178 0.82 -6.46 1.73
CA LEU A 178 0.23 -6.57 3.05
C LEU A 178 -0.71 -7.77 3.08
N ASP A 179 -0.28 -8.84 3.72
CA ASP A 179 -1.06 -10.06 3.92
C ASP A 179 -2.05 -9.87 5.06
N VAL A 180 -3.33 -9.76 4.71
CA VAL A 180 -4.45 -9.70 5.65
C VAL A 180 -5.30 -10.97 5.57
N SER A 181 -4.80 -12.01 4.90
CA SER A 181 -5.55 -13.24 4.69
C SER A 181 -5.88 -13.92 6.01
N LYS A 182 -7.14 -14.34 6.17
CA LYS A 182 -7.51 -15.17 7.31
C LYS A 182 -6.95 -16.56 7.08
N SER A 183 -6.03 -16.99 7.95
CA SER A 183 -5.66 -18.40 8.02
C SER A 183 -6.93 -19.22 8.22
N SER A 184 -7.16 -20.21 7.35
CA SER A 184 -8.17 -21.23 7.62
C SER A 184 -7.76 -21.93 8.91
N LYS A 185 -8.43 -21.61 10.02
CA LYS A 185 -8.37 -22.44 11.23
C LYS A 185 -9.05 -23.77 10.97
#